data_AF-X0SS05-F1
#
_entry.id   AF-X0SS05-F1
#
_cell.length_a   1.000
_cell.length_b   1.000
_cell.length_c   1.000
_cell.angle_alpha   90.00
_cell.angle_beta   90.00
_cell.angle_gamma   90.00
#
_symmetry.space_group_name_H-M   'P 1'
#
loop_
_entity.id
_entity.type
_entity.pdbx_description
1 polymer ?
#
loop_
_entity_poly.entity_id
_entity_poly.type
_entity_poly.pdbx_seq_one_letter_code
_entity_poly.pdbx_strand_id
1 'polypeptide(L)'
;MSDVLRRLEIPLLITAFCALLQVIPYYLNIPVIDSASATMREWMLLIVNMAVFVGVISLGQVHGKRIQRRGENWPYSVVLIAFMVFMAIVGFPLESIGLGFKNEQYLFMFNNILNPLGGTMYSILAFFITSAAYRAFRARNWEAAFVLVSGIIVVMSNAPLFTSSLPFLIKGRIQA
;
A
#
# COMPACT_ATOMS: atom_id res chain seq x y z
N MET A 1 1.55 30.42 11.58
CA MET A 1 2.19 29.08 11.51
C MET A 1 1.53 28.07 12.46
N SER A 2 1.06 28.48 13.65
CA SER A 2 0.35 27.63 14.62
C SER A 2 -0.99 27.05 14.12
N ASP A 3 -1.77 27.81 13.35
CA ASP A 3 -3.11 27.36 12.92
C ASP A 3 -3.08 26.30 11.81
N VAL A 4 -2.01 26.28 11.00
CA VAL A 4 -1.79 25.24 9.98
C VAL A 4 -1.34 23.93 10.62
N LEU A 5 -0.52 24.00 11.68
CA LEU A 5 -0.11 22.83 12.48
C LEU A 5 -1.31 22.20 13.20
N ARG A 6 -2.18 23.01 13.83
CA ARG A 6 -3.40 22.51 14.50
C ARG A 6 -4.38 21.80 13.58
N ARG A 7 -4.46 22.19 12.30
CA ARG A 7 -5.29 21.50 11.29
C ARG A 7 -4.78 20.12 10.92
N LEU A 8 -3.49 19.84 11.13
CA LEU A 8 -2.87 18.54 10.91
C LEU A 8 -2.86 17.67 12.17
N GLU A 9 -2.74 18.30 13.35
CA GLU A 9 -2.77 17.61 14.65
C GLU A 9 -4.08 16.85 14.87
N ILE A 10 -5.23 17.42 14.50
CA ILE A 10 -6.52 16.75 14.69
C ILE A 10 -6.63 15.45 13.87
N PRO A 11 -6.41 15.45 12.53
CA PRO A 11 -6.37 14.22 11.76
C PRO A 11 -5.32 13.22 12.27
N LEU A 12 -4.13 13.67 12.67
CA LEU A 12 -3.07 12.80 13.19
C LEU A 12 -3.44 12.15 14.52
N LEU A 13 -4.09 12.89 15.42
CA LEU A 13 -4.56 12.34 16.69
C LEU A 13 -5.68 11.32 16.47
N ILE A 14 -6.59 11.58 15.53
CA ILE A 14 -7.65 10.64 15.18
C ILE A 14 -7.03 9.36 14.58
N THR A 15 -6.09 9.47 13.64
CA THR A 15 -5.45 8.29 13.05
C THR A 15 -4.63 7.51 14.08
N ALA A 16 -3.89 8.20 14.96
CA ALA A 16 -3.16 7.57 16.05
C ALA A 16 -4.11 6.84 17.01
N PHE A 17 -5.23 7.45 17.38
CA PHE A 17 -6.24 6.82 18.22
C PHE A 17 -6.86 5.59 17.55
N CYS A 18 -7.27 5.68 16.28
CA CYS A 18 -7.79 4.54 15.53
C CYS A 18 -6.75 3.40 15.40
N ALA A 19 -5.48 3.74 15.19
CA ALA A 19 -4.40 2.76 15.14
C ALA A 19 -4.22 2.06 16.50
N LEU A 20 -4.18 2.82 17.60
CA LEU A 20 -4.09 2.25 18.95
C LEU A 20 -5.30 1.36 19.27
N LEU A 21 -6.51 1.80 18.92
CA LEU A 21 -7.74 1.02 19.08
C LEU A 21 -7.65 -0.34 18.35
N GLN A 22 -6.96 -0.41 17.21
CA GLN A 22 -6.81 -1.65 16.46
C GLN A 22 -5.66 -2.53 16.97
N VAL A 23 -4.60 -1.94 17.53
CA VAL A 23 -3.39 -2.63 17.99
C VAL A 23 -3.53 -3.16 19.42
N ILE A 24 -4.16 -2.41 20.32
CA ILE A 24 -4.30 -2.78 21.74
C ILE A 24 -4.98 -4.16 21.94
N PRO A 25 -6.11 -4.48 21.27
CA PRO A 25 -6.76 -5.80 21.33
C PRO A 25 -5.85 -7.00 21.08
N TYR A 26 -4.80 -6.83 20.27
CA TYR A 26 -3.87 -7.91 19.96
C TYR A 26 -3.04 -8.32 21.18
N TYR A 27 -2.77 -7.40 22.09
CA TYR A 27 -1.92 -7.62 23.27
C TYR A 27 -2.71 -7.70 24.58
N LEU A 28 -3.81 -6.95 24.69
CA LEU A 28 -4.64 -6.84 25.88
C LEU A 28 -6.04 -7.40 25.60
N ASN A 29 -6.41 -8.49 26.26
CA ASN A 29 -7.72 -9.14 26.15
C ASN A 29 -8.77 -8.39 26.99
N ILE A 30 -9.18 -7.21 26.53
CA ILE A 30 -10.18 -6.35 27.19
C ILE A 30 -11.45 -6.35 26.33
N PRO A 31 -12.56 -6.98 26.78
CA PRO A 31 -13.75 -7.21 25.95
C PRO A 31 -14.36 -5.95 25.31
N VAL A 32 -14.28 -4.80 26.00
CA VAL A 32 -14.80 -3.51 25.50
C VAL A 32 -13.96 -2.98 24.34
N ILE A 33 -12.64 -3.13 24.39
CA ILE A 33 -11.74 -2.66 23.31
C ILE A 33 -11.82 -3.63 22.13
N ASP A 34 -11.92 -4.93 22.39
CA ASP A 34 -12.09 -5.95 21.36
C ASP A 34 -13.37 -5.72 20.54
N SER A 35 -14.51 -5.50 21.20
CA SER A 35 -15.78 -5.21 20.54
C SER A 35 -15.78 -3.88 19.76
N ALA A 36 -15.16 -2.83 20.32
CA ALA A 36 -14.99 -1.56 19.61
C ALA A 36 -14.10 -1.69 18.37
N SER A 37 -13.00 -2.43 18.46
CA SER A 37 -12.10 -2.69 17.32
C SER A 37 -12.76 -3.57 16.24
N ALA A 38 -13.58 -4.55 16.64
CA ALA A 38 -14.34 -5.39 15.72
C ALA A 38 -15.35 -4.56 14.94
N THR A 39 -16.09 -3.69 15.63
CA THR A 39 -17.02 -2.74 15.00
C THR A 39 -16.26 -1.86 14.00
N MET A 40 -15.14 -1.25 14.41
CA MET A 40 -14.33 -0.41 13.52
C MET A 40 -13.84 -1.15 12.27
N ARG A 41 -13.44 -2.43 12.41
CA ARG A 41 -13.04 -3.28 11.28
C ARG A 41 -14.20 -3.55 10.33
N GLU A 42 -15.42 -3.75 10.82
CA GLU A 42 -16.61 -3.92 9.97
C GLU A 42 -16.89 -2.66 9.15
N TRP A 43 -16.88 -1.48 9.77
CA TRP A 43 -17.01 -0.20 9.05
C TRP A 43 -15.90 -0.02 8.01
N MET A 44 -14.66 -0.38 8.35
CA MET A 44 -13.53 -0.34 7.43
C MET A 44 -13.75 -1.26 6.22
N LEU A 45 -14.22 -2.49 6.42
CA LEU A 45 -14.51 -3.42 5.34
C LEU A 45 -15.61 -2.89 4.41
N LEU A 46 -16.64 -2.25 4.96
CA LEU A 46 -17.67 -1.58 4.15
C LEU A 46 -17.06 -0.45 3.31
N ILE A 47 -16.23 0.41 3.90
CA ILE A 47 -15.56 1.51 3.20
C ILE A 47 -14.63 0.99 2.10
N VAL A 48 -13.83 -0.04 2.40
CA VAL A 48 -12.89 -0.65 1.44
C VAL A 48 -13.64 -1.25 0.25
N ASN A 49 -14.75 -1.95 0.50
CA ASN A 49 -15.59 -2.49 -0.57
C ASN A 49 -16.14 -1.38 -1.47
N MET A 50 -16.57 -0.25 -0.90
CA MET A 50 -17.02 0.92 -1.66
C MET A 50 -15.87 1.63 -2.41
N ALA A 51 -14.69 1.67 -1.81
CA ALA A 51 -13.51 2.31 -2.41
C ALA A 51 -13.08 1.63 -3.71
N VAL A 52 -13.26 0.31 -3.84
CA VAL A 52 -13.01 -0.41 -5.10
C VAL A 52 -13.86 0.16 -6.24
N PHE A 53 -15.16 0.40 -6.01
CA PHE A 53 -16.03 1.01 -7.01
C PHE A 53 -15.60 2.43 -7.38
N VAL A 54 -15.28 3.25 -6.37
CA VAL A 54 -14.77 4.61 -6.59
C VAL A 54 -13.48 4.58 -7.43
N GLY A 55 -12.59 3.62 -7.17
CA GLY A 55 -11.36 3.42 -7.93
C GLY A 55 -11.63 3.14 -9.42
N VAL A 56 -12.52 2.19 -9.72
CA VAL A 56 -12.90 1.86 -11.10
C VAL A 56 -13.56 3.06 -11.80
N ILE A 57 -14.49 3.75 -11.11
CA ILE A 57 -15.16 4.94 -11.67
C ILE A 57 -14.15 6.05 -11.94
N SER A 58 -13.22 6.31 -11.02
CA SER A 58 -12.20 7.35 -11.16
C SER A 58 -11.28 7.08 -12.35
N LEU A 59 -10.77 5.84 -12.48
CA LEU A 59 -9.96 5.43 -13.63
C LEU A 59 -10.73 5.56 -14.93
N GLY A 60 -11.98 5.10 -14.96
CA GLY A 60 -12.88 5.24 -16.10
C GLY A 60 -13.10 6.70 -16.52
N GLN A 61 -13.34 7.60 -15.57
CA GLN A 61 -13.53 9.03 -15.85
C GLN A 61 -12.26 9.69 -16.40
N VAL A 62 -11.11 9.44 -15.76
CA VAL A 62 -9.82 10.06 -16.15
C VAL A 62 -9.38 9.55 -17.53
N HIS A 63 -9.32 8.24 -17.71
CA HIS A 63 -8.83 7.64 -18.94
C HIS A 63 -9.87 7.70 -20.06
N GLY A 64 -11.17 7.57 -19.76
CA GLY A 64 -12.25 7.75 -20.72
C GLY A 64 -12.28 9.16 -21.31
N LYS A 65 -12.19 10.20 -20.45
CA LYS A 65 -12.10 11.59 -20.91
C LYS A 65 -10.84 11.84 -21.75
N ARG A 66 -9.70 11.22 -21.39
CA ARG A 66 -8.45 11.30 -22.19
C ARG A 66 -8.63 10.66 -23.57
N ILE A 67 -9.31 9.53 -23.67
CA ILE A 67 -9.60 8.83 -24.93
C ILE A 67 -10.52 9.69 -25.82
N GLN A 68 -11.63 10.19 -25.25
CA GLN A 68 -12.59 11.03 -25.98
C GLN A 68 -11.93 12.28 -26.57
N ARG A 69 -11.05 12.93 -25.80
CA ARG A 69 -10.36 14.15 -26.21
C ARG A 69 -9.12 13.91 -27.06
N ARG A 70 -8.76 12.64 -27.35
CA ARG A 70 -7.51 12.25 -28.01
C ARG A 70 -6.29 12.97 -27.42
N GLY A 71 -6.25 13.08 -26.10
CA GLY A 71 -5.16 13.77 -25.39
C GLY A 71 -3.81 13.09 -25.61
N GLU A 72 -2.74 13.71 -25.12
CA GLU A 72 -1.41 13.10 -25.18
C GLU A 72 -1.43 11.68 -24.62
N ASN A 73 -0.80 10.74 -25.31
CA ASN A 73 -0.68 9.35 -24.87
C ASN A 73 -2.04 8.63 -24.69
N TRP A 74 -3.12 9.09 -25.34
CA TRP A 74 -4.44 8.44 -25.27
C TRP A 74 -4.47 6.96 -25.68
N PRO A 75 -3.63 6.43 -26.60
CA PRO A 75 -3.66 5.00 -26.92
C PRO A 75 -3.38 4.13 -25.69
N TYR A 76 -2.48 4.55 -24.80
CA TYR A 76 -2.19 3.83 -23.56
C TYR A 76 -3.38 3.82 -22.60
N SER A 77 -4.22 4.87 -22.61
CA SER A 77 -5.49 4.86 -21.86
C SER A 77 -6.46 3.81 -22.40
N VAL A 78 -6.49 3.58 -23.72
CA VAL A 78 -7.34 2.51 -24.30
C VAL A 78 -6.86 1.16 -23.83
N VAL A 79 -5.55 0.91 -23.89
CA VAL A 79 -4.95 -0.34 -23.42
C VAL A 79 -5.28 -0.58 -21.95
N LEU A 80 -5.12 0.43 -21.10
CA LEU A 80 -5.45 0.34 -19.67
C LEU A 80 -6.92 -0.02 -19.43
N ILE A 81 -7.85 0.67 -20.09
CA ILE A 81 -9.29 0.42 -19.92
C ILE A 81 -9.66 -0.98 -20.46
N ALA A 82 -9.09 -1.40 -21.58
CA ALA A 82 -9.32 -2.73 -22.14
C ALA A 82 -8.89 -3.85 -21.17
N PHE A 83 -7.67 -3.76 -20.63
CA PHE A 83 -7.19 -4.73 -19.65
C PHE A 83 -7.97 -4.70 -18.34
N MET A 84 -8.38 -3.51 -17.87
CA MET A 84 -9.23 -3.36 -16.69
C MET A 84 -10.57 -4.09 -16.86
N VAL A 85 -11.27 -3.86 -17.98
CA VAL A 85 -12.56 -4.50 -18.27
C VAL A 85 -12.39 -6.00 -18.45
N PHE A 86 -11.38 -6.42 -19.21
CA PHE A 86 -11.16 -7.84 -19.47
C PHE A 86 -10.80 -8.61 -18.19
N MET A 87 -9.93 -8.06 -17.34
CA MET A 87 -9.61 -8.67 -16.05
C MET A 87 -10.80 -8.69 -15.09
N ALA A 88 -11.66 -7.66 -15.11
CA ALA A 88 -12.88 -7.62 -14.30
C ALA A 88 -13.91 -8.70 -14.73
N ILE A 89 -14.04 -8.94 -16.04
CA ILE A 89 -14.93 -10.00 -16.56
C ILE A 89 -14.37 -11.38 -16.20
N VAL A 90 -13.10 -11.64 -16.51
CA VAL A 90 -12.48 -12.96 -16.29
C VAL A 90 -12.38 -13.29 -14.79
N GLY A 91 -12.11 -12.30 -13.95
CA GLY A 91 -12.05 -12.44 -12.50
C GLY A 91 -13.40 -12.42 -11.78
N PHE A 92 -14.52 -12.31 -12.50
CA PHE A 92 -15.84 -12.26 -11.89
C PHE A 92 -16.16 -13.57 -11.15
N PRO A 93 -16.73 -13.55 -9.93
CA PRO A 93 -16.86 -14.74 -9.07
C PRO A 93 -18.03 -15.65 -9.50
N LEU A 94 -18.05 -16.09 -10.75
CA LEU A 94 -18.99 -17.07 -11.29
C LEU A 94 -18.23 -18.33 -11.73
N GLU A 95 -17.90 -19.16 -10.74
CA GLU A 95 -17.14 -20.40 -10.95
C GLU A 95 -17.89 -21.40 -11.86
N SER A 96 -19.23 -21.36 -11.89
CA SER A 96 -20.07 -22.27 -12.69
C SER A 96 -19.89 -22.15 -14.20
N ILE A 97 -19.46 -20.99 -14.69
CA ILE A 97 -19.17 -20.72 -16.11
C ILE A 97 -17.66 -20.61 -16.37
N GLY A 98 -16.84 -21.02 -15.39
CA GLY A 98 -15.39 -21.02 -15.49
C GLY A 98 -14.72 -19.67 -15.22
N LEU A 99 -15.41 -18.67 -14.67
CA LEU A 99 -14.83 -17.39 -14.27
C LEU A 99 -14.34 -17.42 -12.81
N GLY A 100 -13.51 -16.45 -12.43
CA GLY A 100 -13.06 -16.24 -11.05
C GLY A 100 -11.55 -16.22 -10.90
N PHE A 101 -11.05 -16.07 -9.68
CA PHE A 101 -9.62 -15.87 -9.44
C PHE A 101 -8.74 -17.10 -9.69
N LYS A 102 -9.35 -18.28 -9.80
CA LYS A 102 -8.67 -19.55 -10.13
C LYS A 102 -8.63 -19.85 -11.63
N ASN A 103 -9.31 -19.04 -12.44
CA ASN A 103 -9.33 -19.18 -13.88
C ASN A 103 -7.92 -18.94 -14.46
N GLU A 104 -7.50 -19.77 -15.43
CA GLU A 104 -6.16 -19.70 -16.04
C GLU A 104 -5.91 -18.35 -16.74
N GLN A 105 -6.91 -17.83 -17.46
CA GLN A 105 -6.84 -16.54 -18.12
C GLN A 105 -6.68 -15.40 -17.10
N TYR A 106 -7.37 -15.46 -15.94
CA TYR A 106 -7.19 -14.49 -14.86
C TYR A 106 -5.76 -14.54 -14.32
N LEU A 107 -5.28 -15.74 -13.96
CA LEU A 107 -3.95 -15.93 -13.40
C LEU A 107 -2.85 -15.54 -14.38
N PHE A 108 -3.02 -15.81 -15.68
CA PHE A 108 -2.09 -15.40 -16.71
C PHE A 108 -1.94 -13.88 -16.74
N MET A 109 -3.05 -13.15 -16.79
CA MET A 109 -3.01 -11.68 -16.78
C MET A 109 -2.47 -11.13 -15.48
N PHE A 110 -2.89 -11.70 -14.35
CA PHE A 110 -2.43 -11.26 -13.03
C PHE A 110 -0.90 -11.41 -12.91
N ASN A 111 -0.36 -12.58 -13.25
CA ASN A 111 1.06 -12.89 -13.08
C ASN A 111 1.96 -12.27 -14.15
N ASN A 112 1.49 -12.11 -15.39
CA ASN A 112 2.32 -11.65 -16.51
C ASN A 112 2.11 -10.19 -16.88
N ILE A 113 1.02 -9.56 -16.43
CA ILE A 113 0.70 -8.17 -16.77
C ILE A 113 0.63 -7.33 -15.50
N LEU A 114 -0.30 -7.64 -14.59
CA LEU A 114 -0.52 -6.78 -13.42
C LEU A 114 0.66 -6.81 -12.43
N ASN A 115 1.17 -8.00 -12.11
CA ASN A 115 2.26 -8.16 -11.14
C ASN A 115 3.57 -7.51 -11.63
N PRO A 116 4.05 -7.72 -12.88
CA PRO A 116 5.23 -7.04 -13.38
C PRO A 116 5.05 -5.52 -13.46
N LEU A 117 3.88 -5.03 -13.88
CA LEU A 117 3.59 -3.58 -13.88
C LEU A 117 3.70 -2.98 -12.47
N GLY A 118 3.12 -3.64 -11.47
CA GLY A 118 3.31 -3.27 -10.06
C GLY A 118 4.79 -3.27 -9.66
N GLY A 119 5.54 -4.30 -10.05
CA GLY A 119 6.99 -4.38 -9.84
C GLY A 119 7.77 -3.22 -10.45
N THR A 120 7.42 -2.78 -11.66
CA THR A 120 8.06 -1.60 -12.28
C THR A 120 7.78 -0.31 -11.52
N MET A 121 6.55 -0.10 -11.05
CA MET A 121 6.20 1.07 -10.24
C MET A 121 6.99 1.11 -8.94
N TYR A 122 7.08 -0.01 -8.22
CA TYR A 122 7.87 -0.11 -7.00
C TYR A 122 9.38 0.03 -7.26
N SER A 123 9.89 -0.52 -8.35
CA SER A 123 11.31 -0.39 -8.73
C SER A 123 11.69 1.08 -9.01
N ILE A 124 10.85 1.79 -9.77
CA ILE A 124 11.04 3.22 -10.04
C ILE A 124 10.94 4.03 -8.74
N LEU A 125 9.97 3.72 -7.87
CA LEU A 125 9.82 4.37 -6.57
C LEU A 125 11.05 4.16 -5.69
N ALA A 126 11.57 2.93 -5.61
CA ALA A 126 12.76 2.60 -4.83
C ALA A 126 13.99 3.40 -5.32
N PHE A 127 14.16 3.52 -6.64
CA PHE A 127 15.22 4.34 -7.24
C PHE A 127 15.09 5.82 -6.84
N PHE A 128 13.88 6.40 -6.91
CA PHE A 128 13.65 7.79 -6.52
C PHE A 128 13.84 8.04 -5.02
N ILE A 129 13.35 7.15 -4.15
CA ILE A 129 13.56 7.24 -2.70
C ILE A 129 15.05 7.19 -2.39
N THR A 130 15.78 6.25 -2.99
CA THR A 130 17.23 6.12 -2.79
C THR A 130 17.98 7.37 -3.26
N SER A 131 17.63 7.91 -4.43
CA SER A 131 18.24 9.15 -4.95
C SER A 131 17.92 10.37 -4.07
N ALA A 132 16.71 10.49 -3.55
CA ALA A 132 16.33 11.53 -2.61
C ALA A 132 17.06 11.38 -1.26
N ALA A 133 17.10 10.16 -0.72
CA ALA A 133 17.79 9.84 0.53
C ALA A 133 19.29 10.10 0.43
N TYR A 134 19.95 9.72 -0.66
CA TYR A 134 21.37 10.01 -0.87
C TYR A 134 21.66 11.52 -0.86
N ARG A 135 20.79 12.33 -1.47
CA ARG A 135 20.91 13.80 -1.45
C ARG A 135 20.63 14.39 -0.08
N ALA A 136 19.68 13.83 0.68
CA ALA A 136 19.25 14.34 2.00
C ALA A 136 20.18 13.91 3.15
N PHE A 137 20.64 12.66 3.15
CA PHE A 137 21.51 12.07 4.19
C PHE A 137 22.98 12.03 3.80
N ARG A 138 23.44 12.95 2.94
CA ARG A 138 24.87 13.05 2.64
C ARG A 138 25.62 13.38 3.93
N ALA A 139 26.43 12.44 4.41
CA ALA A 139 27.23 12.57 5.63
C ALA A 139 28.20 13.75 5.49
N ARG A 140 27.78 14.91 6.01
CA ARG A 140 28.55 16.16 5.95
C ARG A 140 29.39 16.38 7.21
N ASN A 141 29.03 15.72 8.30
CA ASN A 141 29.72 15.74 9.58
C ASN A 141 29.58 14.38 10.28
N TRP A 142 30.35 14.18 11.34
CA TRP A 142 30.38 12.90 12.08
C TRP A 142 29.04 12.59 12.74
N GLU A 143 28.31 13.60 13.21
CA GLU A 143 26.99 13.44 13.82
C GLU A 143 25.96 12.92 12.79
N ALA A 144 25.93 13.48 11.58
CA ALA A 144 25.07 12.99 10.51
C ALA A 144 25.47 11.59 10.05
N ALA A 145 26.76 11.23 10.12
CA ALA A 145 27.21 9.87 9.83
C ALA A 145 26.64 8.85 10.83
N PHE A 146 26.61 9.17 12.13
CA PHE A 146 25.97 8.31 13.13
C PHE A 146 24.45 8.17 12.92
N VAL A 147 23.78 9.25 12.54
CA VAL A 147 22.33 9.21 12.19
C VAL A 147 22.10 8.37 10.94
N LEU A 148 22.96 8.49 9.93
CA LEU A 148 22.88 7.68 8.71
C LEU A 148 23.09 6.19 9.00
N VAL A 149 24.13 5.84 9.77
CA VAL A 149 24.43 4.45 10.14
C VAL A 149 23.29 3.85 10.97
N SER A 150 22.77 4.58 11.96
CA SER A 150 21.65 4.10 12.76
C SER A 150 20.37 3.91 11.93
N GLY A 151 20.08 4.84 11.00
CA GLY A 151 18.99 4.71 10.05
C GLY A 151 19.12 3.48 9.14
N ILE A 152 20.31 3.21 8.60
CA ILE A 152 20.59 2.02 7.79
C ILE A 152 20.33 0.74 8.60
N ILE A 153 20.81 0.67 9.84
CA ILE A 153 20.59 -0.48 10.73
C ILE A 153 19.09 -0.71 10.96
N VAL A 154 18.32 0.36 11.24
CA VAL A 154 16.86 0.25 11.44
C VAL A 154 16.16 -0.23 10.17
N VAL A 155 16.49 0.30 9.01
CA VAL A 155 15.90 -0.15 7.74
C VAL A 155 16.24 -1.61 7.45
N MET A 156 17.50 -2.02 7.64
CA MET A 156 17.95 -3.40 7.46
C MET A 156 17.26 -4.37 8.43
N SER A 157 17.01 -3.94 9.68
CA SER A 157 16.32 -4.78 10.68
C SER A 157 14.88 -5.10 10.32
N ASN A 158 14.24 -4.30 9.46
CA ASN A 158 12.87 -4.52 8.99
C ASN A 158 12.81 -5.15 7.59
N ALA A 159 13.96 -5.38 6.92
CA ALA A 159 14.01 -5.95 5.59
C ALA A 159 13.93 -7.50 5.64
N PRO A 160 12.98 -8.15 4.92
CA PRO A 160 12.74 -9.60 5.01
C PRO A 160 13.96 -10.49 4.76
N LEU A 161 14.90 -10.06 3.90
CA LEU A 161 16.13 -10.80 3.58
C LEU A 161 17.09 -10.95 4.76
N PHE A 162 17.13 -9.96 5.66
CA PHE A 162 18.01 -9.98 6.83
C PHE A 162 17.35 -10.65 8.04
N THR A 163 16.02 -10.64 8.09
CA THR A 163 15.23 -11.38 9.09
C THR A 163 15.47 -12.89 9.05
N SER A 164 15.59 -13.47 7.86
CA SER A 164 15.84 -14.91 7.69
C SER A 164 17.29 -15.31 7.95
N SER A 165 18.24 -14.42 7.65
CA SER A 165 19.69 -14.73 7.70
C SER A 165 20.35 -14.42 9.04
N LEU A 166 19.79 -13.49 9.84
CA LEU A 166 20.36 -13.05 11.12
C LEU A 166 19.29 -13.03 12.24
N PRO A 167 18.81 -14.21 12.69
CA PRO A 167 17.74 -14.30 13.69
C PRO A 167 18.10 -13.73 15.07
N PHE A 168 19.38 -13.52 15.37
CA PHE A 168 19.83 -12.99 16.66
C PHE A 168 19.52 -11.49 16.85
N LEU A 169 19.39 -10.71 15.76
CA LEU A 169 19.08 -9.28 15.82
C LEU A 169 17.60 -9.01 16.12
N ILE A 170 16.73 -10.02 16.00
CA ILE A 170 15.27 -9.89 16.08
C ILE A 170 14.71 -10.59 17.32
N LYS A 171 15.39 -11.63 17.83
CA LYS A 171 14.92 -12.46 18.95
C LYS A 171 14.64 -11.69 20.25
N GLY A 172 15.20 -10.50 20.45
CA GLY A 172 14.92 -9.65 21.62
C GLY A 172 13.61 -8.88 21.60
N ARG A 173 12.83 -8.91 20.50
CA ARG A 173 11.62 -8.09 20.31
C ARG A 173 10.29 -8.84 20.49
N ILE A 174 10.31 -10.17 20.56
CA ILE A 174 9.10 -11.03 20.55
C ILE A 174 8.82 -11.66 21.94
N GLN A 175 9.62 -11.33 22.95
CA GLN A 175 9.46 -11.87 24.32
C GLN A 175 9.25 -10.79 25.41
N ALA A 176 8.77 -9.61 25.04
CA ALA A 176 8.36 -8.57 25.99
C ALA A 176 6.93 -8.12 25.71
#